data_AF-A0A6A5YQS0-F1
#
_entry.id   AF-A0A6A5YQS0-F1
#
_cell.length_a   1.000
_cell.length_b   1.000
_cell.length_c   1.000
_cell.angle_alpha   90.00
_cell.angle_beta   90.00
_cell.angle_gamma   90.00
#
_symmetry.space_group_name_H-M   'P 1'
#
loop_
_entity.id
_entity.type
_entity.pdbx_description
1 polymer ?
#
loop_
_entity_poly.entity_id
_entity_poly.type
_entity_poly.pdbx_seq_one_letter_code
_entity_poly.pdbx_strand_id
1 'polypeptide(L)'
;MNAPQFRGALITNQAEAHSSLGALYIDVSLVKYQPLNEYREVGRCLSARRRQEADEGQSHATAEKLGLLFDSLVPDTPDLLKAYGLRCSEIAQSETHNPQGNSRYGLFANEVGADGTTIWAAATSGTSSIAIHLLACMLSRMWDTPEAVSIWMELITDRKNFLSQSGKRMDFAASRVELTREEISNWHASAHAWRLTADQANEPKQRQLLLIIDNLGIPVSGRTRLGDSVIDTWITAMITVDKLVRGEAQSIQIGAPLLGLASWHLYPDMIVFGRGRDVTEVKLKDSLIQ
;
A
#
# COMPACT_ATOMS: atom_id res chain seq x y z
N MET A 1 -37.38 27.21 22.20
CA MET A 1 -36.01 27.17 21.62
C MET A 1 -35.25 26.10 22.37
N ASN A 2 -35.03 24.95 21.73
CA ASN A 2 -34.40 23.80 22.35
C ASN A 2 -32.89 23.85 22.07
N ALA A 3 -32.09 24.02 23.12
CA ALA A 3 -30.64 23.93 23.04
C ALA A 3 -30.21 22.46 22.91
N PRO A 4 -29.15 22.14 22.15
CA PRO A 4 -28.66 20.78 22.00
C PRO A 4 -28.02 20.27 23.30
N GLN A 5 -28.34 19.02 23.65
CA GLN A 5 -27.88 18.34 24.85
C GLN A 5 -26.55 17.62 24.55
N PHE A 6 -25.44 18.13 25.05
CA PHE A 6 -24.15 17.44 25.01
C PHE A 6 -24.05 16.48 26.21
N ARG A 7 -24.02 15.17 25.95
CA ARG A 7 -23.63 14.14 26.94
C ARG A 7 -22.13 13.90 26.80
N GLY A 8 -21.33 14.60 27.61
CA GLY A 8 -19.96 14.21 27.91
C GLY A 8 -19.95 13.31 29.14
N ALA A 9 -19.50 12.06 29.00
CA ALA A 9 -19.21 11.23 30.16
C ALA A 9 -17.84 11.67 30.72
N LEU A 10 -17.86 12.37 31.85
CA LEU A 10 -16.71 12.53 32.74
C LEU A 10 -16.43 11.17 33.37
N ILE A 11 -15.32 10.52 33.01
CA ILE A 11 -14.83 9.39 33.79
C ILE A 11 -14.04 9.97 34.97
N THR A 12 -14.61 9.81 36.17
CA THR A 12 -13.98 10.11 37.45
C THR A 12 -12.84 9.13 37.73
N ASN A 13 -11.64 9.66 37.98
CA ASN A 13 -10.52 8.91 38.55
C ASN A 13 -10.80 8.64 40.03
N GLN A 14 -10.95 7.37 40.41
CA GLN A 14 -10.62 6.91 41.76
C GLN A 14 -9.49 5.89 41.65
N ALA A 15 -8.36 6.26 42.26
CA ALA A 15 -7.15 5.46 42.28
C ALA A 15 -7.27 4.38 43.37
N GLU A 16 -7.25 3.12 42.96
CA GLU A 16 -6.72 2.02 43.77
C GLU A 16 -5.61 1.37 42.97
N ALA A 17 -4.38 1.47 43.49
CA ALA A 17 -3.17 0.99 42.84
C ALA A 17 -3.06 -0.53 43.01
N HIS A 18 -3.56 -1.29 42.04
CA HIS A 18 -3.13 -2.66 41.79
C HIS A 18 -2.27 -2.69 40.53
N SER A 19 -0.98 -2.97 40.71
CA SER A 19 -0.04 -3.20 39.62
C SER A 19 -0.36 -4.52 38.92
N SER A 20 -1.29 -4.50 37.96
CA SER A 20 -1.29 -5.46 36.87
C SER A 20 -0.71 -4.75 35.65
N LEU A 21 0.43 -5.24 35.15
CA LEU A 21 0.86 -4.96 33.78
C LEU A 21 -0.12 -5.66 32.84
N GLY A 22 -1.33 -5.11 32.73
CA GLY A 22 -2.32 -5.54 31.77
C GLY A 22 -1.86 -5.18 30.36
N ALA A 23 -1.91 -6.14 29.44
CA ALA A 23 -1.81 -5.85 28.02
C ALA A 23 -2.92 -4.84 27.67
N LEU A 24 -2.53 -3.59 27.39
CA LEU A 24 -3.43 -2.61 26.79
C LEU A 24 -3.69 -3.07 25.35
N TYR A 25 -4.82 -3.77 25.17
CA TYR A 25 -5.39 -3.99 23.85
C TYR A 25 -5.89 -2.64 23.34
N ILE A 26 -5.16 -2.05 22.41
CA ILE A 26 -5.61 -0.86 21.69
C ILE A 26 -6.48 -1.37 20.54
N ASP A 27 -7.78 -1.21 20.69
CA ASP A 27 -8.74 -1.40 19.62
C ASP A 27 -8.69 -0.19 18.69
N VAL A 28 -8.15 -0.38 17.48
CA VAL A 28 -7.93 0.69 16.49
C VAL A 28 -9.18 0.88 15.59
N SER A 29 -10.24 0.09 15.78
CA SER A 29 -11.32 -0.14 14.79
C SER A 29 -12.37 0.98 14.55
N LEU A 30 -12.10 2.25 14.86
CA LEU A 30 -13.17 3.26 14.97
C LEU A 30 -13.11 4.47 14.02
N VAL A 31 -12.15 4.57 13.10
CA VAL A 31 -12.08 5.73 12.20
C VAL A 31 -12.14 5.33 10.72
N LYS A 32 -13.37 5.15 10.21
CA LYS A 32 -13.61 5.03 8.78
C LYS A 32 -13.49 6.39 8.10
N TYR A 33 -12.49 6.53 7.25
CA TYR A 33 -12.34 7.70 6.39
C TYR A 33 -13.25 7.57 5.16
N GLN A 34 -13.75 8.71 4.69
CA GLN A 34 -14.34 8.75 3.36
C GLN A 34 -13.21 8.49 2.35
N PRO A 35 -13.33 7.45 1.50
CA PRO A 35 -12.29 7.11 0.56
C PRO A 35 -12.11 8.23 -0.45
N LEU A 36 -10.86 8.49 -0.83
CA LEU A 36 -10.51 9.46 -1.85
C LEU A 36 -11.24 9.12 -3.16
N ASN A 37 -11.65 10.14 -3.91
CA ASN A 37 -12.50 9.99 -5.09
C ASN A 37 -11.87 9.08 -6.14
N GLU A 38 -10.55 9.10 -6.21
CA GLU A 38 -9.72 8.32 -7.12
C GLU A 38 -9.86 6.81 -6.92
N TYR A 39 -10.27 6.34 -5.74
CA TYR A 39 -10.42 4.91 -5.41
C TYR A 39 -11.86 4.42 -5.49
N ARG A 40 -12.82 5.31 -5.75
CA ARG A 40 -14.26 5.02 -5.65
C ARG A 40 -14.67 3.81 -6.50
N GLU A 41 -14.09 3.68 -7.69
CA GLU A 41 -14.46 2.61 -8.63
C GLU A 41 -13.88 1.26 -8.21
N VAL A 42 -12.70 1.23 -7.58
CA VAL A 42 -12.18 0.02 -6.92
C VAL A 42 -13.25 -0.56 -6.00
N GLY A 43 -13.77 0.28 -5.10
CA GLY A 43 -14.78 -0.15 -4.14
C GLY A 43 -16.11 -0.56 -4.76
N ARG A 44 -16.50 0.02 -5.90
CA ARG A 44 -17.75 -0.33 -6.62
C ARG A 44 -17.63 -1.65 -7.36
N CYS A 45 -16.44 -1.99 -7.84
CA CYS A 45 -16.18 -3.18 -8.64
C CYS A 45 -15.78 -4.40 -7.79
N LEU A 46 -15.68 -4.26 -6.45
CA LEU A 46 -15.49 -5.39 -5.55
C LEU A 46 -16.75 -6.24 -5.44
N SER A 47 -16.56 -7.56 -5.35
CA SER A 47 -17.63 -8.47 -4.97
C SER A 47 -18.15 -8.14 -3.56
N ALA A 48 -19.40 -8.51 -3.28
CA ALA A 48 -20.02 -8.24 -1.97
C ALA A 48 -19.17 -8.76 -0.80
N ARG A 49 -18.56 -9.95 -0.95
CA ARG A 49 -17.67 -10.55 0.06
C ARG A 49 -16.40 -9.73 0.26
N ARG A 50 -15.67 -9.40 -0.82
CA ARG A 50 -14.43 -8.61 -0.74
C ARG A 50 -14.71 -7.20 -0.20
N ARG A 51 -15.86 -6.63 -0.57
CA ARG A 51 -16.30 -5.34 -0.07
C ARG A 51 -16.54 -5.36 1.43
N GLN A 52 -17.27 -6.35 1.94
CA GLN A 52 -17.51 -6.52 3.37
C GLN A 52 -16.19 -6.72 4.13
N GLU A 53 -15.30 -7.58 3.61
CA GLU A 53 -13.98 -7.83 4.20
C GLU A 53 -13.11 -6.56 4.25
N ALA A 54 -13.19 -5.72 3.22
CA ALA A 54 -12.42 -4.47 3.15
C ALA A 54 -13.03 -3.31 3.97
N ASP A 55 -14.34 -3.30 4.21
CA ASP A 55 -15.02 -2.26 5.00
C ASP A 55 -15.06 -2.58 6.50
N GLU A 56 -15.17 -3.86 6.88
CA GLU A 56 -15.47 -4.29 8.26
C GLU A 56 -14.67 -5.52 8.71
N GLY A 57 -13.96 -6.16 7.78
CA GLY A 57 -13.23 -7.40 8.04
C GLY A 57 -11.81 -7.20 8.53
N GLN A 58 -11.07 -8.30 8.50
CA GLN A 58 -9.69 -8.36 8.97
C GLN A 58 -8.75 -7.50 8.12
N SER A 59 -9.04 -7.36 6.83
CA SER A 59 -8.27 -6.54 5.90
C SER A 59 -8.32 -5.06 6.28
N HIS A 60 -9.48 -4.56 6.74
CA HIS A 60 -9.62 -3.19 7.26
C HIS A 60 -8.79 -2.98 8.53
N ALA A 61 -8.96 -3.87 9.51
CA ALA A 61 -8.20 -3.79 10.77
C ALA A 61 -6.68 -3.86 10.52
N THR A 62 -6.23 -4.72 9.60
CA THR A 62 -4.80 -4.82 9.23
C THR A 62 -4.31 -3.53 8.56
N ALA A 63 -5.12 -2.90 7.70
CA ALA A 63 -4.78 -1.63 7.06
C ALA A 63 -4.58 -0.50 8.08
N GLU A 64 -5.49 -0.37 9.05
CA GLU A 64 -5.39 0.64 10.12
C GLU A 64 -4.17 0.39 11.01
N LYS A 65 -3.98 -0.86 11.45
CA LYS A 65 -2.85 -1.26 12.28
C LYS A 65 -1.51 -0.96 11.62
N LEU A 66 -1.35 -1.32 10.34
CA LEU A 66 -0.14 -1.03 9.58
C LEU A 66 0.02 0.48 9.32
N GLY A 67 -1.06 1.17 8.97
CA GLY A 67 -1.07 2.62 8.78
C GLY A 67 -0.56 3.35 10.03
N LEU A 68 -1.14 3.03 11.19
CA LEU A 68 -0.72 3.57 12.48
C LEU A 68 0.74 3.24 12.82
N LEU A 69 1.17 2.01 12.54
CA LEU A 69 2.52 1.54 12.87
C LEU A 69 3.59 2.26 12.04
N PHE A 70 3.31 2.57 10.77
CA PHE A 70 4.29 3.14 9.85
C PHE A 70 4.07 4.63 9.55
N ASP A 71 3.03 5.26 10.11
CA ASP A 71 2.61 6.64 9.83
C ASP A 71 3.77 7.64 9.73
N SER A 72 4.65 7.68 10.73
CA SER A 72 5.75 8.65 10.74
C SER A 72 6.90 8.40 9.75
N LEU A 73 6.82 7.33 8.94
CA LEU A 73 7.73 7.06 7.83
C LEU A 73 7.15 7.46 6.46
N VAL A 74 5.85 7.71 6.40
CA VAL A 74 5.15 7.99 5.14
C VAL A 74 5.52 9.39 4.67
N PRO A 75 6.14 9.54 3.48
CA PRO A 75 6.42 10.86 2.93
C PRO A 75 5.13 11.54 2.43
N ASP A 76 5.16 12.87 2.34
CA ASP A 76 4.07 13.64 1.73
C ASP A 76 4.11 13.51 0.21
N THR A 77 3.31 12.58 -0.33
CA THR A 77 3.26 12.26 -1.77
C THR A 77 1.83 12.17 -2.30
N PRO A 78 1.05 13.26 -2.20
CA PRO A 78 -0.37 13.24 -2.52
C PRO A 78 -0.65 12.95 -4.00
N ASP A 79 0.22 13.38 -4.92
CA ASP A 79 0.04 13.21 -6.36
C ASP A 79 0.30 11.77 -6.80
N LEU A 80 1.28 11.09 -6.18
CA LEU A 80 1.45 9.65 -6.34
C LEU A 80 0.21 8.88 -5.88
N LEU A 81 -0.29 9.15 -4.66
CA LEU A 81 -1.45 8.42 -4.14
C LEU A 81 -2.67 8.64 -5.04
N LYS A 82 -2.85 9.87 -5.52
CA LYS A 82 -3.90 10.21 -6.49
C LYS A 82 -3.76 9.42 -7.80
N ALA A 83 -2.59 9.44 -8.42
CA ALA A 83 -2.33 8.74 -9.69
C ALA A 83 -2.50 7.22 -9.55
N TYR A 84 -2.04 6.65 -8.44
CA TYR A 84 -2.22 5.23 -8.14
C TYR A 84 -3.71 4.88 -7.97
N GLY A 85 -4.48 5.67 -7.23
CA GLY A 85 -5.92 5.47 -7.11
C GLY A 85 -6.64 5.47 -8.46
N LEU A 86 -6.31 6.46 -9.33
CA LEU A 86 -6.86 6.54 -10.68
C LEU A 86 -6.52 5.29 -11.51
N ARG A 87 -5.26 4.84 -11.46
CA ARG A 87 -4.83 3.60 -12.14
C ARG A 87 -5.60 2.40 -11.62
N CYS A 88 -5.76 2.27 -10.30
CA CYS A 88 -6.51 1.17 -9.71
C CYS A 88 -7.97 1.18 -10.14
N SER A 89 -8.61 2.35 -10.17
CA SER A 89 -9.98 2.51 -10.65
C SER A 89 -10.15 2.14 -12.12
N GLU A 90 -9.21 2.54 -12.99
CA GLU A 90 -9.20 2.15 -14.41
C GLU A 90 -9.13 0.62 -14.57
N ILE A 91 -8.19 -0.03 -13.86
CA ILE A 91 -8.03 -1.49 -13.91
C ILE A 91 -9.27 -2.19 -13.35
N ALA A 92 -9.84 -1.69 -12.25
CA ALA A 92 -11.03 -2.26 -11.63
C ALA A 92 -12.25 -2.19 -12.55
N GLN A 93 -12.34 -1.19 -13.43
CA GLN A 93 -13.43 -1.06 -14.41
C GLN A 93 -13.25 -1.92 -15.67
N SER A 94 -12.09 -2.54 -15.87
CA SER A 94 -11.83 -3.34 -17.06
C SER A 94 -12.57 -4.68 -17.01
N GLU A 95 -13.64 -4.85 -17.78
CA GLU A 95 -14.41 -6.11 -17.87
C GLU A 95 -13.56 -7.34 -18.23
N THR A 96 -12.51 -7.15 -19.03
CA THR A 96 -11.60 -8.23 -19.45
C THR A 96 -10.71 -8.75 -18.31
N HIS A 97 -10.28 -7.88 -17.41
CA HIS A 97 -9.28 -8.18 -16.38
C HIS A 97 -9.89 -8.24 -14.97
N ASN A 98 -11.04 -7.60 -14.77
CA ASN A 98 -11.87 -7.67 -13.58
C ASN A 98 -13.31 -8.07 -13.93
N PRO A 99 -13.53 -9.31 -14.45
CA PRO A 99 -14.86 -9.79 -14.72
C PRO A 99 -15.68 -9.85 -13.44
N GLN A 100 -16.98 -9.57 -13.55
CA GLN A 100 -17.90 -9.67 -12.42
C GLN A 100 -18.45 -11.09 -12.31
N GLY A 101 -18.51 -11.58 -11.07
CA GLY A 101 -19.15 -12.84 -10.73
C GLY A 101 -20.61 -12.85 -11.15
N ASN A 102 -21.07 -14.00 -11.66
CA ASN A 102 -22.46 -14.24 -12.02
C ASN A 102 -22.88 -15.67 -11.65
N SER A 103 -24.14 -16.00 -11.86
CA SER A 103 -24.73 -17.29 -11.46
C SER A 103 -24.02 -18.52 -12.05
N ARG A 104 -23.30 -18.39 -13.18
CA ARG A 104 -22.56 -19.51 -13.80
C ARG A 104 -21.37 -19.97 -12.95
N TYR A 105 -20.83 -19.10 -12.11
CA TYR A 105 -19.72 -19.43 -11.22
C TYR A 105 -20.20 -20.10 -9.91
N GLY A 106 -21.51 -20.22 -9.71
CA GLY A 106 -22.10 -20.88 -8.54
C GLY A 106 -21.57 -20.29 -7.23
N LEU A 107 -21.09 -21.17 -6.33
CA LEU A 107 -20.55 -20.80 -5.03
C LEU A 107 -19.33 -19.86 -5.11
N PHE A 108 -18.60 -19.87 -6.22
CA PHE A 108 -17.39 -19.07 -6.42
C PHE A 108 -17.66 -17.69 -7.02
N ALA A 109 -18.92 -17.30 -7.24
CA ALA A 109 -19.23 -16.00 -7.86
C ALA A 109 -18.58 -14.82 -7.13
N ASN A 110 -18.47 -14.87 -5.80
CA ASN A 110 -17.83 -13.81 -5.00
C ASN A 110 -16.30 -13.80 -5.05
N GLU A 111 -15.67 -14.82 -5.64
CA GLU A 111 -14.22 -14.92 -5.82
C GLU A 111 -13.73 -14.41 -7.18
N VAL A 112 -14.66 -14.22 -8.13
CA VAL A 112 -14.36 -13.78 -9.49
C VAL A 112 -13.95 -12.31 -9.51
N GLY A 113 -12.96 -12.00 -10.35
CA GLY A 113 -12.46 -10.65 -10.56
C GLY A 113 -11.18 -10.34 -9.79
N ALA A 114 -10.68 -9.12 -9.96
CA ALA A 114 -9.50 -8.57 -9.32
C ALA A 114 -9.68 -8.50 -7.80
N ASP A 115 -8.63 -8.83 -7.05
CA ASP A 115 -8.62 -8.68 -5.60
C ASP A 115 -8.18 -7.27 -5.20
N GLY A 116 -9.10 -6.31 -5.21
CA GLY A 116 -8.87 -4.95 -4.72
C GLY A 116 -9.11 -4.78 -3.21
N THR A 117 -9.22 -5.86 -2.44
CA THR A 117 -9.68 -5.83 -1.03
C THR A 117 -8.78 -4.94 -0.19
N THR A 118 -7.47 -5.13 -0.25
CA THR A 118 -6.50 -4.37 0.54
C THR A 118 -6.31 -2.93 0.06
N ILE A 119 -6.55 -2.66 -1.23
CA ILE A 119 -6.60 -1.27 -1.76
C ILE A 119 -7.78 -0.53 -1.16
N TRP A 120 -8.97 -1.14 -1.18
CA TRP A 120 -10.16 -0.50 -0.65
C TRP A 120 -10.08 -0.32 0.87
N ALA A 121 -9.60 -1.35 1.59
CA ALA A 121 -9.33 -1.26 3.02
C ALA A 121 -8.36 -0.13 3.34
N ALA A 122 -7.24 -0.02 2.62
CA ALA A 122 -6.30 1.09 2.78
C ALA A 122 -6.96 2.45 2.52
N ALA A 123 -7.73 2.57 1.44
CA ALA A 123 -8.37 3.82 1.05
C ALA A 123 -9.41 4.31 2.08
N THR A 124 -10.04 3.40 2.84
CA THR A 124 -10.97 3.74 3.93
C THR A 124 -10.30 3.85 5.30
N SER A 125 -9.02 3.49 5.43
CA SER A 125 -8.22 3.62 6.66
C SER A 125 -7.30 4.85 6.67
N GLY A 126 -6.98 5.43 5.51
CA GLY A 126 -6.22 6.69 5.40
C GLY A 126 -4.97 6.60 4.51
N THR A 127 -4.32 7.74 4.28
CA THR A 127 -3.19 7.87 3.36
C THR A 127 -2.00 7.00 3.74
N SER A 128 -1.71 6.87 5.04
CA SER A 128 -0.64 6.01 5.54
C SER A 128 -0.89 4.53 5.23
N SER A 129 -2.15 4.08 5.31
CA SER A 129 -2.53 2.72 4.92
C SER A 129 -2.41 2.49 3.41
N ILE A 130 -2.71 3.50 2.58
CA ILE A 130 -2.47 3.43 1.13
C ILE A 130 -0.98 3.31 0.84
N ALA A 131 -0.15 4.13 1.48
CA ALA A 131 1.30 4.07 1.33
C ALA A 131 1.86 2.69 1.70
N ILE A 132 1.31 2.05 2.74
CA ILE A 132 1.66 0.67 3.11
C ILE A 132 1.18 -0.36 2.09
N HIS A 133 0.02 -0.16 1.46
CA HIS A 133 -0.37 -1.01 0.34
C HIS A 133 0.66 -0.92 -0.81
N LEU A 134 1.17 0.28 -1.11
CA LEU A 134 2.24 0.46 -2.10
C LEU A 134 3.52 -0.30 -1.74
N LEU A 135 3.89 -0.35 -0.46
CA LEU A 135 4.99 -1.19 0.03
C LEU A 135 4.70 -2.69 -0.20
N ALA A 136 3.47 -3.15 0.05
CA ALA A 136 3.08 -4.52 -0.21
C ALA A 136 3.23 -4.90 -1.69
N CYS A 137 2.89 -4.00 -2.62
CA CYS A 137 3.11 -4.18 -4.06
C CYS A 137 4.60 -4.24 -4.45
N MET A 138 5.48 -3.50 -3.76
CA MET A 138 6.93 -3.58 -3.99
C MET A 138 7.49 -4.92 -3.49
N LEU A 139 7.11 -5.33 -2.28
CA LEU A 139 7.53 -6.60 -1.70
C LEU A 139 7.07 -7.78 -2.58
N SER A 140 5.83 -7.75 -3.08
CA SER A 140 5.26 -8.83 -3.89
C SER A 140 5.83 -8.92 -5.31
N ARG A 141 6.58 -7.91 -5.75
CA ARG A 141 7.33 -7.92 -7.01
C ARG A 141 8.74 -8.46 -6.85
N MET A 142 9.35 -8.22 -5.70
CA MET A 142 10.75 -8.54 -5.43
C MET A 142 10.95 -9.94 -4.85
N TRP A 143 10.00 -10.42 -4.06
CA TRP A 143 10.12 -11.66 -3.31
C TRP A 143 8.90 -12.56 -3.49
N ASP A 144 9.10 -13.85 -3.29
CA ASP A 144 7.98 -14.78 -3.18
C ASP A 144 7.19 -14.55 -1.88
N THR A 145 5.99 -15.11 -1.79
CA THR A 145 5.09 -14.85 -0.66
C THR A 145 5.71 -15.20 0.70
N PRO A 146 6.33 -16.39 0.91
CA PRO A 146 6.92 -16.72 2.22
C PRO A 146 8.06 -15.79 2.64
N GLU A 147 8.94 -15.41 1.72
CA GLU A 147 10.04 -14.50 1.98
C GLU A 147 9.51 -13.08 2.26
N ALA A 148 8.59 -12.57 1.45
CA ALA A 148 7.97 -11.25 1.64
C ALA A 148 7.24 -11.14 2.99
N VAL A 149 6.51 -12.19 3.41
CA VAL A 149 5.85 -12.21 4.73
C VAL A 149 6.89 -12.19 5.86
N SER A 150 8.03 -12.87 5.68
CA SER A 150 9.10 -12.86 6.69
C SER A 150 9.76 -11.49 6.80
N ILE A 151 9.99 -10.80 5.68
CA ILE A 151 10.46 -9.41 5.63
C ILE A 151 9.47 -8.49 6.35
N TRP A 152 8.16 -8.62 6.08
CA TRP A 152 7.14 -7.85 6.79
C TRP A 152 7.22 -8.02 8.32
N MET A 153 7.35 -9.26 8.79
CA MET A 153 7.43 -9.54 10.23
C MET A 153 8.68 -8.91 10.87
N GLU A 154 9.81 -8.89 10.16
CA GLU A 154 11.03 -8.18 10.58
C GLU A 154 10.77 -6.67 10.65
N LEU A 155 10.23 -6.07 9.59
CA LEU A 155 9.91 -4.63 9.54
C LEU A 155 8.96 -4.22 10.68
N ILE A 156 7.92 -4.99 10.94
CA ILE A 156 6.96 -4.74 12.02
C ILE A 156 7.66 -4.82 13.38
N THR A 157 8.52 -5.82 13.58
CA THR A 157 9.25 -5.99 14.85
C THR A 157 10.19 -4.81 15.10
N ASP A 158 11.01 -4.46 14.10
CA ASP A 158 11.93 -3.33 14.19
C ASP A 158 11.18 -2.01 14.43
N ARG A 159 10.05 -1.83 13.74
CA ARG A 159 9.24 -0.64 13.89
C ARG A 159 8.61 -0.52 15.27
N LYS A 160 8.06 -1.60 15.82
CA LYS A 160 7.52 -1.62 17.20
C LYS A 160 8.62 -1.32 18.22
N ASN A 161 9.80 -1.90 18.05
CA ASN A 161 10.95 -1.64 18.93
C ASN A 161 11.34 -0.16 18.92
N PHE A 162 11.48 0.43 17.72
CA PHE A 162 11.80 1.85 17.57
C PHE A 162 10.76 2.75 18.25
N LEU A 163 9.46 2.50 17.99
CA LEU A 163 8.38 3.32 18.52
C LEU A 163 8.24 3.22 20.05
N SER A 164 8.51 2.03 20.61
CA SER A 164 8.48 1.82 22.07
C SER A 164 9.50 2.70 22.83
N GLN A 165 10.58 3.09 22.14
CA GLN A 165 11.69 3.87 22.70
C GLN A 165 11.59 5.37 22.39
N SER A 166 10.62 5.80 21.59
CA SER A 166 10.48 7.20 21.11
C SER A 166 10.13 8.22 22.20
N GLY A 167 9.57 7.77 23.34
CA GLY A 167 9.03 8.62 24.40
C GLY A 167 7.71 9.34 24.06
N LYS A 168 7.18 9.21 22.84
CA LYS A 168 5.89 9.80 22.44
C LYS A 168 4.74 8.86 22.77
N ARG A 169 3.63 9.40 23.31
CA ARG A 169 2.46 8.60 23.69
C ARG A 169 1.84 7.85 22.50
N MET A 170 1.71 8.53 21.35
CA MET A 170 1.13 7.93 20.13
C MET A 170 2.02 6.81 19.58
N ASP A 171 3.33 7.02 19.53
CA ASP A 171 4.29 6.00 19.12
C ASP A 171 4.27 4.81 20.08
N PHE A 172 4.19 5.04 21.39
CA PHE A 172 4.05 3.96 22.37
C PHE A 172 2.77 3.15 22.12
N ALA A 173 1.63 3.81 21.87
CA ALA A 173 0.39 3.14 21.49
C ALA A 173 0.56 2.30 20.21
N ALA A 174 1.11 2.89 19.14
CA ALA A 174 1.40 2.18 17.90
C ALA A 174 2.32 0.96 18.11
N SER A 175 3.31 1.06 19.01
CA SER A 175 4.20 -0.06 19.33
C SER A 175 3.51 -1.26 20.01
N ARG A 176 2.28 -1.08 20.51
CA ARG A 176 1.49 -2.13 21.18
C ARG A 176 0.50 -2.83 20.26
N VAL A 177 0.36 -2.37 19.01
CA VAL A 177 -0.50 -3.01 18.01
C VAL A 177 -0.08 -4.47 17.80
N GLU A 178 -1.05 -5.37 17.84
CA GLU A 178 -0.85 -6.80 17.56
C GLU A 178 -1.19 -7.10 16.11
N LEU A 179 -0.19 -7.61 15.38
CA LEU A 179 -0.28 -8.10 14.01
C LEU A 179 0.30 -9.52 13.99
N THR A 180 -0.55 -10.47 13.64
CA THR A 180 -0.20 -11.88 13.48
C THR A 180 0.40 -12.11 12.09
N ARG A 181 1.17 -13.18 11.96
CA ARG A 181 1.72 -13.60 10.66
C ARG A 181 0.61 -13.91 9.65
N GLU A 182 -0.53 -14.43 10.11
CA GLU A 182 -1.69 -14.73 9.26
C GLU A 182 -2.34 -13.45 8.71
N GLU A 183 -2.56 -12.44 9.55
CA GLU A 183 -3.05 -11.12 9.12
C GLU A 183 -2.16 -10.51 8.03
N ILE A 184 -0.83 -10.56 8.23
CA ILE A 184 0.15 -10.08 7.26
C ILE A 184 0.18 -10.92 5.98
N SER A 185 0.07 -12.24 6.11
CA SER A 185 0.00 -13.15 4.96
C SER A 185 -1.22 -12.84 4.10
N ASN A 186 -2.39 -12.63 4.71
CA ASN A 186 -3.62 -12.30 4.00
C ASN A 186 -3.55 -10.92 3.34
N TRP A 187 -3.01 -9.92 4.05
CA TRP A 187 -2.74 -8.58 3.48
C TRP A 187 -1.84 -8.65 2.25
N HIS A 188 -0.72 -9.37 2.36
CA HIS A 188 0.23 -9.52 1.27
C HIS A 188 -0.36 -10.33 0.10
N ALA A 189 -1.13 -11.39 0.38
CA ALA A 189 -1.75 -12.22 -0.64
C ALA A 189 -2.72 -11.41 -1.52
N SER A 190 -3.54 -10.55 -0.91
CA SER A 190 -4.45 -9.67 -1.66
C SER A 190 -3.67 -8.64 -2.50
N ALA A 191 -2.65 -7.99 -1.94
CA ALA A 191 -1.80 -7.06 -2.70
C ALA A 191 -1.03 -7.74 -3.86
N HIS A 192 -0.59 -8.99 -3.66
CA HIS A 192 0.02 -9.81 -4.69
C HIS A 192 -0.99 -10.18 -5.78
N ALA A 193 -2.18 -10.66 -5.41
CA ALA A 193 -3.24 -10.98 -6.37
C ALA A 193 -3.65 -9.76 -7.20
N TRP A 194 -3.80 -8.58 -6.57
CA TRP A 194 -3.99 -7.32 -7.27
C TRP A 194 -2.88 -7.04 -8.29
N ARG A 195 -1.61 -7.11 -7.85
CA ARG A 195 -0.46 -6.83 -8.72
C ARG A 195 -0.45 -7.71 -9.96
N LEU A 196 -0.79 -8.99 -9.82
CA LEU A 196 -0.87 -9.90 -10.97
C LEU A 196 -1.95 -9.48 -11.96
N THR A 197 -3.14 -9.11 -11.48
CA THR A 197 -4.20 -8.57 -12.36
C THR A 197 -3.78 -7.28 -13.03
N ALA A 198 -3.11 -6.38 -12.30
CA ALA A 198 -2.66 -5.11 -12.84
C ALA A 198 -1.51 -5.26 -13.86
N ASP A 199 -0.62 -6.24 -13.68
CA ASP A 199 0.42 -6.63 -14.64
C ASP A 199 -0.22 -7.10 -15.95
N GLN A 200 -1.29 -7.89 -15.88
CA GLN A 200 -2.04 -8.36 -17.06
C GLN A 200 -2.77 -7.19 -17.75
N ALA A 201 -3.47 -6.35 -16.99
CA ALA A 201 -4.22 -5.23 -17.54
C ALA A 201 -3.34 -4.20 -18.27
N ASN A 202 -2.05 -4.13 -17.92
CA ASN A 202 -1.07 -3.21 -18.51
C ASN A 202 0.09 -3.94 -19.20
N GLU A 203 -0.11 -5.19 -19.64
CA GLU A 203 0.96 -6.08 -20.11
C GLU A 203 1.96 -5.41 -21.07
N PRO A 204 1.54 -4.66 -22.12
CA PRO A 204 2.51 -4.09 -23.06
C PRO A 204 3.48 -3.09 -22.40
N LYS A 205 2.96 -2.18 -21.58
CA LYS A 205 3.76 -1.17 -20.88
C LYS A 205 4.57 -1.79 -19.76
N GLN A 206 3.97 -2.71 -19.02
CA GLN A 206 4.64 -3.44 -17.94
C GLN A 206 5.83 -4.24 -18.46
N ARG A 207 5.64 -5.00 -19.54
CA ARG A 207 6.70 -5.76 -20.19
C ARG A 207 7.83 -4.86 -20.65
N GLN A 208 7.52 -3.73 -21.29
CA GLN A 208 8.53 -2.79 -21.76
C GLN A 208 9.33 -2.18 -20.61
N LEU A 209 8.67 -1.78 -19.51
CA LEU A 209 9.33 -1.24 -18.33
C LEU A 209 10.26 -2.28 -17.67
N LEU A 210 9.80 -3.51 -17.49
CA LEU A 210 10.62 -4.58 -16.91
C LEU A 210 11.86 -4.88 -17.77
N LEU A 211 11.73 -4.90 -19.11
CA LEU A 211 12.88 -5.05 -20.00
C LEU A 211 13.91 -3.92 -19.84
N ILE A 212 13.46 -2.69 -19.58
CA ILE A 212 14.37 -1.56 -19.34
C ILE A 212 15.11 -1.75 -18.02
N ILE A 213 14.39 -2.13 -16.96
CA ILE A 213 14.95 -2.37 -15.63
C ILE A 213 16.04 -3.46 -15.69
N ASP A 214 15.73 -4.59 -16.33
CA ASP A 214 16.64 -5.73 -16.47
C ASP A 214 17.91 -5.35 -17.24
N ASN A 215 17.79 -4.52 -18.29
CA ASN A 215 18.93 -4.10 -19.11
C ASN A 215 19.83 -3.05 -18.45
N LEU A 216 19.27 -2.19 -17.60
CA LEU A 216 20.05 -1.21 -16.84
C LEU A 216 20.96 -1.91 -15.82
N GLY A 217 20.44 -2.92 -15.12
CA GLY A 217 21.17 -3.64 -14.07
C GLY A 217 21.67 -2.72 -12.95
N ILE A 218 20.93 -1.65 -12.66
CA ILE A 218 21.18 -0.80 -11.50
C ILE A 218 20.65 -1.48 -10.23
N PRO A 219 21.40 -1.44 -9.11
CA PRO A 219 20.92 -2.02 -7.87
C PRO A 219 19.71 -1.25 -7.34
N VAL A 220 18.72 -1.97 -6.81
CA VAL A 220 17.50 -1.39 -6.22
C VAL A 220 17.84 -0.50 -5.01
N SER A 221 18.83 -0.92 -4.22
CA SER A 221 19.29 -0.22 -3.01
C SER A 221 20.80 -0.35 -2.84
N GLY A 222 21.40 0.64 -2.18
CA GLY A 222 22.80 0.62 -1.74
C GLY A 222 22.98 0.22 -0.27
N ARG A 223 21.91 -0.10 0.45
CA ARG A 223 21.94 -0.44 1.89
C ARG A 223 22.32 -1.90 2.12
N THR A 224 23.04 -2.16 3.21
CA THR A 224 23.51 -3.51 3.57
C THR A 224 22.52 -4.28 4.43
N ARG A 225 21.74 -3.60 5.29
CA ARG A 225 20.69 -4.22 6.11
C ARG A 225 19.38 -4.28 5.33
N LEU A 226 18.74 -5.45 5.30
CA LEU A 226 17.53 -5.68 4.49
C LEU A 226 16.37 -4.77 4.90
N GLY A 227 16.05 -4.70 6.19
CA GLY A 227 14.96 -3.83 6.67
C GLY A 227 15.16 -2.35 6.29
N ASP A 228 16.35 -1.81 6.57
CA ASP A 228 16.71 -0.43 6.20
C ASP A 228 16.65 -0.23 4.67
N SER A 229 17.11 -1.23 3.91
CA SER A 229 17.06 -1.24 2.45
C SER A 229 15.64 -1.15 1.92
N VAL A 230 14.72 -1.94 2.46
CA VAL A 230 13.30 -1.96 2.02
C VAL A 230 12.63 -0.62 2.31
N ILE A 231 12.77 -0.08 3.52
CA ILE A 231 12.15 1.19 3.90
C ILE A 231 12.71 2.36 3.10
N ASP A 232 14.05 2.45 2.96
CA ASP A 232 14.73 3.49 2.17
C ASP A 232 14.33 3.43 0.69
N THR A 233 14.23 2.22 0.14
CA THR A 233 13.77 1.99 -1.24
C THR A 233 12.32 2.44 -1.42
N TRP A 234 11.43 2.05 -0.51
CA TRP A 234 10.01 2.41 -0.57
C TRP A 234 9.81 3.93 -0.48
N ILE A 235 10.42 4.59 0.51
CA ILE A 235 10.33 6.05 0.66
C ILE A 235 10.91 6.76 -0.56
N THR A 236 12.08 6.34 -1.04
CA THR A 236 12.73 6.94 -2.22
C THR A 236 11.88 6.78 -3.47
N ALA A 237 11.28 5.60 -3.67
CA ALA A 237 10.37 5.35 -4.76
C ALA A 237 9.15 6.28 -4.69
N MET A 238 8.54 6.40 -3.50
CA MET A 238 7.35 7.23 -3.32
C MET A 238 7.63 8.70 -3.67
N ILE A 239 8.69 9.28 -3.10
CA ILE A 239 9.06 10.68 -3.34
C ILE A 239 9.40 10.92 -4.81
N THR A 240 10.14 9.99 -5.43
CA THR A 240 10.59 10.18 -6.82
C THR A 240 9.44 10.05 -7.81
N VAL A 241 8.55 9.08 -7.61
CA VAL A 241 7.39 8.89 -8.50
C VAL A 241 6.37 10.01 -8.32
N ASP A 242 6.16 10.52 -7.10
CA ASP A 242 5.33 11.70 -6.88
C ASP A 242 5.80 12.91 -7.71
N LYS A 243 7.11 13.18 -7.69
CA LYS A 243 7.73 14.22 -8.53
C LYS A 243 7.49 13.98 -10.02
N LEU A 244 7.63 12.74 -10.49
CA LEU A 244 7.37 12.40 -11.90
C LEU A 244 5.89 12.63 -12.28
N VAL A 245 4.95 12.25 -11.42
CA VAL A 245 3.52 12.52 -11.64
C VAL A 245 3.24 14.02 -11.76
N ARG A 246 3.96 14.86 -11.00
CA ARG A 246 3.90 16.33 -11.09
C ARG A 246 4.61 16.92 -12.34
N GLY A 247 5.20 16.08 -13.20
CA GLY A 247 5.94 16.51 -14.38
C GLY A 247 7.35 17.02 -14.08
N GLU A 248 7.89 16.73 -12.89
CA GLU A 248 9.28 17.07 -12.57
C GLU A 248 10.23 15.98 -13.08
N ALA A 249 11.05 16.30 -14.08
CA ALA A 249 12.06 15.39 -14.59
C ALA A 249 13.01 14.91 -13.48
N GLN A 250 13.22 13.59 -13.39
CA GLN A 250 14.11 12.97 -12.40
C GLN A 250 15.28 12.27 -13.08
N SER A 251 16.47 12.39 -12.49
CA SER A 251 17.63 11.56 -12.85
C SER A 251 17.71 10.38 -11.91
N ILE A 252 17.47 9.17 -12.42
CA ILE A 252 17.43 7.94 -11.63
C ILE A 252 18.78 7.25 -11.71
N GLN A 253 19.46 7.14 -10.57
CA GLN A 253 20.78 6.49 -10.42
C GLN A 253 20.69 5.14 -9.65
N ILE A 254 19.55 4.87 -9.03
CA ILE A 254 19.28 3.64 -8.25
C ILE A 254 17.93 3.05 -8.67
N GLY A 255 17.76 1.73 -8.51
CA GLY A 255 16.58 1.02 -9.01
C GLY A 255 15.29 1.28 -8.21
N ALA A 256 15.34 1.93 -7.05
CA ALA A 256 14.18 2.15 -6.18
C ALA A 256 12.97 2.79 -6.91
N PRO A 257 13.10 3.91 -7.64
CA PRO A 257 11.97 4.51 -8.36
C PRO A 257 11.44 3.60 -9.47
N LEU A 258 12.31 2.86 -10.16
CA LEU A 258 11.88 1.94 -11.22
C LEU A 258 11.08 0.76 -10.65
N LEU A 259 11.48 0.25 -9.49
CA LEU A 259 10.70 -0.76 -8.76
C LEU A 259 9.32 -0.21 -8.38
N GLY A 260 9.24 1.02 -7.86
CA GLY A 260 7.98 1.69 -7.57
C GLY A 260 7.08 1.81 -8.80
N LEU A 261 7.59 2.37 -9.90
CA LEU A 261 6.88 2.50 -11.17
C LEU A 261 6.31 1.15 -11.65
N ALA A 262 7.14 0.10 -11.63
CA ALA A 262 6.72 -1.23 -12.03
C ALA A 262 5.67 -1.82 -11.07
N SER A 263 5.79 -1.59 -9.76
CA SER A 263 4.85 -2.12 -8.76
C SER A 263 3.53 -1.36 -8.67
N TRP A 264 3.47 -0.11 -9.13
CA TRP A 264 2.30 0.75 -9.04
C TRP A 264 1.66 1.05 -10.40
N HIS A 265 2.19 0.43 -11.46
CA HIS A 265 1.68 0.46 -12.83
C HIS A 265 1.58 1.89 -13.37
N LEU A 266 2.64 2.66 -13.14
CA LEU A 266 2.84 4.01 -13.68
C LEU A 266 4.01 3.98 -14.67
N TYR A 267 3.81 4.54 -15.86
CA TYR A 267 4.70 4.34 -17.00
C TYR A 267 5.16 5.67 -17.63
N PRO A 268 6.15 6.37 -17.02
CA PRO A 268 6.66 7.62 -17.56
C PRO A 268 7.36 7.40 -18.91
N ASP A 269 7.40 8.45 -19.71
CA ASP A 269 8.34 8.53 -20.81
C ASP A 269 9.77 8.64 -20.25
N MET A 270 10.74 7.98 -20.88
CA MET A 270 12.10 7.86 -20.33
C MET A 270 13.15 8.13 -21.39
N ILE A 271 14.26 8.72 -20.96
CA ILE A 271 15.52 8.74 -21.70
C ILE A 271 16.46 7.77 -21.00
N VAL A 272 16.77 6.66 -21.66
CA VAL A 272 17.56 5.56 -21.10
C VAL A 272 18.98 5.64 -21.64
N PHE A 273 19.95 5.77 -20.73
CA PHE A 273 21.37 5.66 -21.05
C PHE A 273 21.80 4.21 -20.88
N GLY A 274 22.08 3.52 -21.99
CA GLY A 274 22.48 2.11 -21.97
C GLY A 274 23.89 1.88 -21.45
N ARG A 275 24.35 0.62 -21.45
CA ARG A 275 25.74 0.23 -21.13
C ARG A 275 26.78 0.67 -22.19
N GLY A 276 26.36 1.48 -23.17
CA GLY A 276 27.17 2.15 -24.19
C GLY A 276 26.77 3.63 -24.30
N ARG A 277 27.38 4.41 -25.20
CA ARG A 277 27.01 5.83 -25.40
C ARG A 277 25.65 6.03 -26.10
N ASP A 278 24.86 4.96 -26.24
CA ASP A 278 23.58 4.98 -26.92
C ASP A 278 22.50 5.52 -25.97
N VAL A 279 21.84 6.58 -26.44
CA VAL A 279 20.70 7.19 -25.77
C VAL A 279 19.45 6.70 -26.46
N THR A 280 18.58 6.03 -25.70
CA THR A 280 17.30 5.53 -26.21
C THR A 280 16.17 6.32 -25.58
N GLU A 281 15.37 6.98 -26.42
CA GLU A 281 14.11 7.57 -25.99
C GLU A 281 13.01 6.51 -26.01
N VAL A 282 12.32 6.35 -24.88
CA VAL A 282 11.22 5.41 -24.71
C VAL A 282 9.95 6.20 -24.40
N LYS A 283 8.92 6.00 -25.23
CA LYS A 283 7.61 6.63 -25.08
C LYS A 283 6.56 5.60 -24.63
N LEU A 284 6.22 5.62 -23.34
CA LEU A 284 5.17 4.76 -22.76
C LEU A 284 3.79 5.43 -22.77
N LYS A 285 3.75 6.78 -22.93
CA LYS A 285 2.52 7.57 -23.13
C LYS A 285 1.44 7.24 -22.11
N ASP A 286 1.82 7.21 -20.84
CA ASP A 286 0.87 7.09 -19.76
C ASP A 286 0.20 8.44 -19.51
N SER A 287 -1.13 8.45 -19.37
CA SER A 287 -1.87 9.68 -19.11
C SER A 287 -1.75 10.16 -17.67
N LEU A 288 -1.30 9.28 -16.76
CA LEU A 288 -1.21 9.55 -15.33
C LEU A 288 0.16 10.07 -14.89
N ILE A 289 1.14 10.11 -15.79
CA ILE A 289 2.51 10.52 -15.50
C ILE A 289 3.14 11.10 -16.77
N GLN A 290 3.81 12.26 -16.64
CA GLN A 290 4.36 13.02 -17.76
C GLN A 290 5.87 12.83 -17.91
#